data_AF-A0A1F3SQD4-F1
#
_entry.id   AF-A0A1F3SQD4-F1
#
_cell.length_a   1.000
_cell.length_b   1.000
_cell.length_c   1.000
_cell.angle_alpha   90.00
_cell.angle_beta   90.00
_cell.angle_gamma   90.00
#
_symmetry.space_group_name_H-M   'P 1'
#
loop_
_entity.id
_entity.type
_entity.pdbx_description
1 polymer ?
#
loop_
_entity_poly.entity_id
_entity_poly.type
_entity_poly.pdbx_seq_one_letter_code
_entity_poly.pdbx_strand_id
1 'polypeptide(L)'
;MFLLFLFLLSTNSWGVNLKASADKLASETTRIGFGLALFGLVLSAIYFMIGRQDAGQKMTQALLGVFILMLSPSILSFIKGLA
;
A
#
# COMPACT_ATOMS: atom_id res chain seq x y z
N MET A 1 3.79 -38.41 21.53
CA MET A 1 3.69 -37.07 22.15
C MET A 1 4.58 -36.03 21.47
N PHE A 2 5.87 -36.32 21.20
CA PHE A 2 6.78 -35.40 20.48
C PHE A 2 6.33 -35.01 19.06
N LEU A 3 5.79 -35.97 18.28
CA LEU A 3 5.26 -35.70 16.93
C LEU A 3 4.04 -34.76 16.91
N LEU A 4 3.18 -34.83 17.93
CA LEU A 4 2.03 -33.94 18.08
C LEU A 4 2.47 -32.50 18.36
N PHE A 5 3.53 -32.33 19.14
CA PHE A 5 4.10 -31.01 19.44
C PHE A 5 4.71 -30.35 18.20
N LEU A 6 5.42 -31.13 17.38
CA LEU A 6 5.95 -30.65 16.09
C LEU A 6 4.84 -30.27 15.10
N PHE A 7 3.75 -31.04 15.06
CA PHE A 7 2.61 -30.75 14.20
C PHE A 7 1.90 -29.44 14.59
N LEU A 8 1.70 -29.20 15.89
CA LEU A 8 1.14 -27.93 16.40
C LEU A 8 2.08 -26.73 16.17
N LEU A 9 3.41 -26.92 16.24
CA LEU A 9 4.36 -25.85 15.92
C LEU A 9 4.38 -25.52 14.41
N SER A 10 4.21 -26.53 13.55
CA SER A 10 4.21 -26.38 12.10
C SER A 10 3.02 -25.55 11.61
N THR A 11 1.83 -25.76 12.16
CA THR A 11 0.64 -24.97 11.78
C THR A 11 0.76 -23.52 12.24
N ASN A 12 1.37 -23.28 13.40
CA ASN A 12 1.63 -21.94 13.91
C ASN A 12 2.70 -21.20 13.07
N SER A 13 3.74 -21.91 12.61
CA SER A 13 4.79 -21.32 11.76
C SER A 13 4.27 -20.93 10.37
N TRP A 14 3.33 -21.69 9.81
CA TRP A 14 2.69 -21.35 8.53
C TRP A 14 1.85 -20.08 8.64
N GLY A 15 1.06 -19.92 9.71
CA GLY A 15 0.29 -18.70 9.95
C GLY A 15 1.16 -17.45 10.11
N VAL A 16 2.28 -17.60 10.82
CA VAL A 16 3.28 -16.51 10.98
C VAL A 16 3.97 -16.19 9.65
N ASN A 17 4.32 -17.20 8.85
CA ASN A 17 4.96 -17.00 7.54
C ASN A 17 4.01 -16.34 6.52
N LEU A 18 2.72 -16.70 6.53
CA LEU A 18 1.70 -16.06 5.70
C LEU A 18 1.49 -14.60 6.10
N LYS A 19 1.42 -14.31 7.41
CA LYS A 19 1.33 -12.93 7.91
C LYS A 19 2.56 -12.11 7.54
N ALA A 20 3.76 -12.67 7.71
CA ALA A 20 5.02 -12.00 7.35
C ALA A 20 5.14 -11.76 5.83
N SER A 21 4.64 -12.68 5.01
CA SER A 21 4.63 -12.51 3.55
C SER A 21 3.62 -11.45 3.13
N ALA A 22 2.44 -11.40 3.75
CA ALA A 22 1.44 -10.36 3.52
C ALA A 22 1.95 -8.97 3.94
N ASP A 23 2.63 -8.86 5.08
CA ASP A 23 3.23 -7.60 5.53
C ASP A 23 4.34 -7.12 4.57
N LYS A 24 5.19 -8.04 4.06
CA LYS A 24 6.20 -7.70 3.04
C LYS A 24 5.56 -7.29 1.71
N LEU A 25 4.54 -8.01 1.25
CA LEU A 25 3.84 -7.70 0.01
C LEU A 25 3.13 -6.35 0.10
N ALA A 26 2.50 -6.04 1.24
CA ALA A 26 1.89 -4.75 1.50
C ALA A 26 2.95 -3.63 1.44
N SER A 27 4.11 -3.82 2.08
CA SER A 27 5.22 -2.85 2.03
C SER A 27 5.71 -2.57 0.60
N GLU A 28 5.93 -3.62 -0.20
CA GLU A 28 6.37 -3.45 -1.59
C GLU A 28 5.26 -2.83 -2.47
N THR A 29 4.01 -3.21 -2.24
CA THR A 29 2.85 -2.63 -2.95
C THR A 29 2.68 -1.16 -2.63
N THR A 30 2.89 -0.74 -1.37
CA THR A 30 2.90 0.67 -0.98
C THR A 30 4.03 1.43 -1.68
N ARG A 31 5.24 0.85 -1.78
CA ARG A 31 6.38 1.45 -2.49
C ARG A 31 6.09 1.64 -3.98
N ILE A 32 5.53 0.62 -4.63
CA ILE A 32 5.09 0.68 -6.03
C ILE A 32 3.97 1.72 -6.20
N GLY A 33 3.00 1.74 -5.28
CA GLY A 33 1.91 2.71 -5.25
C GLY A 33 2.42 4.14 -5.19
N PHE A 34 3.37 4.44 -4.30
CA PHE A 34 4.00 5.75 -4.23
C PHE A 34 4.74 6.14 -5.52
N GLY A 35 5.44 5.20 -6.15
CA GLY A 35 6.08 5.42 -7.45
C GLY A 35 5.07 5.80 -8.55
N LEU A 36 3.95 5.08 -8.62
CA LEU A 36 2.84 5.36 -9.53
C LEU A 36 2.18 6.72 -9.25
N ALA A 37 2.03 7.08 -7.97
CA ALA A 37 1.44 8.34 -7.56
C ALA A 37 2.30 9.54 -7.95
N LEU A 38 3.62 9.45 -7.73
CA LEU A 38 4.58 10.48 -8.18
C LEU A 38 4.56 10.63 -9.70
N PHE A 39 4.50 9.53 -10.44
CA PHE A 39 4.41 9.56 -11.89
C PHE A 39 3.12 10.24 -12.39
N GLY A 40 1.97 9.93 -11.77
CA GLY A 40 0.70 10.58 -12.08
C GLY A 40 0.67 12.07 -11.76
N LEU A 41 1.37 12.49 -10.71
CA LEU A 41 1.53 13.89 -10.33
C LEU A 41 2.37 14.65 -11.37
N VAL A 42 3.51 14.08 -11.80
CA VAL A 42 4.35 14.65 -12.87
C VAL A 42 3.59 14.75 -14.19
N LEU A 43 2.87 13.71 -14.60
CA LEU A 43 2.04 13.76 -15.81
C LEU A 43 0.98 14.86 -15.73
N SER A 44 0.31 15.00 -14.58
CA SER A 44 -0.71 16.03 -14.38
C SER A 44 -0.10 17.44 -14.42
N ALA A 45 1.11 17.62 -13.87
CA ALA A 45 1.85 18.89 -13.95
C ALA A 45 2.24 19.25 -15.39
N ILE A 46 2.65 18.26 -16.19
CA ILE A 46 2.94 18.46 -17.63
C ILE A 46 1.65 18.84 -18.38
N TYR A 47 0.54 18.15 -18.13
CA TYR A 47 -0.75 18.51 -18.73
C TYR A 47 -1.24 19.90 -18.35
N PHE A 48 -0.93 20.35 -17.13
CA PHE A 48 -1.21 21.70 -16.65
C PHE A 48 -0.38 22.74 -17.39
N MET A 49 0.93 22.48 -17.59
CA MET A 49 1.81 23.38 -18.36
C MET A 49 1.41 23.49 -19.84
N ILE A 50 0.82 22.44 -20.43
CA ILE A 50 0.30 22.46 -21.81
C ILE A 50 -0.99 23.30 -21.94
N GLY A 51 -1.55 23.79 -20.83
CA GLY A 51 -2.73 24.67 -20.85
C GLY A 51 -4.04 23.95 -21.19
N ARG A 52 -4.08 22.62 -21.05
CA ARG A 52 -5.28 21.82 -21.32
C ARG A 52 -6.33 22.11 -20.23
N GLN A 53 -7.55 22.49 -20.61
CA GLN A 53 -8.62 22.87 -19.65
C GLN A 53 -8.94 21.79 -18.60
N ASP A 54 -8.76 20.51 -18.94
CA ASP A 54 -9.01 19.39 -18.01
C ASP A 54 -7.85 19.13 -17.02
N ALA A 55 -6.75 19.86 -17.12
CA ALA A 55 -5.54 19.60 -16.34
C ALA A 55 -5.75 19.85 -14.84
N GLY A 56 -6.55 20.85 -14.47
CA GLY A 56 -6.89 21.11 -13.07
C GLY A 56 -7.62 19.93 -12.42
N GLN A 57 -8.59 19.34 -13.11
CA GLN A 57 -9.32 18.16 -12.62
C GLN A 57 -8.41 16.94 -12.50
N LYS A 58 -7.55 16.70 -13.50
CA LYS A 58 -6.58 15.59 -13.46
C LYS A 58 -5.54 15.75 -12.35
N MET A 59 -5.10 16.98 -12.09
CA MET A 59 -4.18 17.29 -10.99
C MET A 59 -4.82 17.03 -9.62
N THR A 60 -6.08 17.44 -9.42
CA THR A 60 -6.82 17.12 -8.19
C THR A 60 -7.02 15.61 -8.00
N GLN A 61 -7.33 14.88 -9.07
CA GLN A 61 -7.44 13.41 -9.01
C GLN A 61 -6.11 12.73 -8.68
N ALA A 62 -5.00 13.19 -9.27
CA ALA A 62 -3.67 12.69 -8.95
C ALA A 62 -3.29 12.97 -7.49
N LEU A 63 -3.56 14.18 -6.98
CA LEU A 63 -3.33 14.55 -5.59
C LEU A 63 -4.17 13.71 -4.62
N LEU A 64 -5.45 13.48 -4.92
CA LEU A 64 -6.31 12.61 -4.12
C LEU A 64 -5.79 11.17 -4.09
N GLY A 65 -5.32 10.63 -5.21
CA GLY A 65 -4.70 9.31 -5.27
C GLY A 65 -3.45 9.20 -4.39
N VAL A 66 -2.61 10.24 -4.38
CA VAL A 66 -1.42 10.33 -3.50
C VAL A 66 -1.84 10.36 -2.02
N PHE A 67 -2.85 11.16 -1.65
CA PHE A 67 -3.34 11.23 -0.28
C PHE A 67 -3.89 9.89 0.22
N ILE A 68 -4.62 9.16 -0.61
CA ILE A 68 -5.14 7.83 -0.27
C ILE A 68 -3.99 6.84 0.00
N LEU A 69 -2.94 6.88 -0.80
CA LEU A 69 -1.75 6.03 -0.59
C LEU A 69 -0.99 6.42 0.68
N MET A 70 -0.93 7.71 1.03
CA MET A 70 -0.36 8.16 2.31
C MET A 70 -1.22 7.77 3.52
N LEU A 71 -2.55 7.67 3.36
CA LEU A 71 -3.47 7.22 4.40
C LEU A 71 -3.45 5.70 4.60
N SER A 72 -3.06 4.92 3.60
CA SER A 72 -2.97 3.46 3.65
C SER A 72 -2.18 2.91 4.86
N PRO A 73 -0.93 3.36 5.14
CA PRO A 73 -0.20 2.91 6.33
C PRO A 73 -0.86 3.36 7.65
N SER A 74 -1.49 4.53 7.68
CA SER A 74 -2.22 5.01 8.86
C SER A 74 -3.45 4.16 9.18
N ILE A 75 -4.20 3.73 8.15
CA ILE A 75 -5.34 2.82 8.30
C ILE A 75 -4.87 1.44 8.78
N LEU A 76 -3.80 0.91 8.20
CA LEU A 76 -3.18 -0.35 8.65
C LEU A 76 -2.72 -0.28 10.11
N SER A 77 -2.11 0.83 10.53
CA SER A 77 -1.69 1.05 11.91
C SER A 77 -2.87 1.19 12.86
N PHE A 78 -3.94 1.85 12.43
CA PHE A 78 -5.18 1.97 13.21
C PHE A 78 -5.84 0.61 13.42
N ILE A 79 -5.93 -0.22 12.38
CA ILE A 79 -6.48 -1.58 12.47
C ILE A 79 -5.60 -2.48 13.35
N LYS A 80 -4.27 -2.41 13.21
CA LYS A 80 -3.34 -3.16 14.06
C LYS A 80 -3.34 -2.70 15.52
N GLY A 81 -3.71 -1.44 15.81
CA GLY A 81 -3.85 -0.93 17.17
C GLY A 81 -5.20 -1.22 17.82
N LEU A 82 -6.20 -1.66 17.05
CA LEU A 82 -7.53 -2.03 17.53
C LEU A 82 -7.66 -3.53 17.88
N ALA A 83 -6.74 -4.36 17.37
CA ALA A 83 -6.69 -5.82 17.54
C ALA A 83 -5.67 -6.23 18.62
#